data_AF-A0A3D0HHS9-F1
#
_entry.id   AF-A0A3D0HHS9-F1
#
_cell.length_a   1.000
_cell.length_b   1.000
_cell.length_c   1.000
_cell.angle_alpha   90.00
_cell.angle_beta   90.00
_cell.angle_gamma   90.00
#
_symmetry.space_group_name_H-M   'P 1'
#
loop_
_entity.id
_entity.type
_entity.pdbx_description
1 polymer ?
#
loop_
_entity_poly.entity_id
_entity_poly.type
_entity_poly.pdbx_seq_one_letter_code
_entity_poly.pdbx_strand_id
1 'polypeptide(L)'
;MYASKHLRSYQGFVTADWLGGMYGSSGVLGTKSGGSMASAWAVMHFLGDDGYLRLTRQAREATLQLASIIRNSPDLVLRAEPESTLLCFGA
;
A
#
# COMPACT_ATOMS: atom_id res chain seq x y z
N MET A 1 -6.80 9.14 0.27
CA MET A 1 -7.63 8.03 -0.26
C MET A 1 -8.70 8.53 -1.24
N TYR A 2 -9.48 9.57 -0.93
CA TYR A 2 -10.46 10.16 -1.87
C TYR A 2 -9.99 11.50 -2.44
N ALA A 3 -10.38 11.79 -3.68
CA ALA A 3 -10.09 13.07 -4.34
C ALA A 3 -10.91 14.25 -3.81
N SER A 4 -12.09 14.01 -3.21
CA SER A 4 -12.95 15.06 -2.65
C SER A 4 -13.63 14.64 -1.35
N LYS A 5 -14.04 15.64 -0.55
CA LYS A 5 -14.84 15.42 0.67
C LYS A 5 -16.20 14.80 0.37
N HIS A 6 -16.79 15.14 -0.78
CA HIS A 6 -18.05 14.57 -1.24
C HIS A 6 -17.93 13.07 -1.49
N LEU A 7 -16.87 12.60 -2.14
CA LEU A 7 -16.66 11.15 -2.30
C LEU A 7 -16.41 10.45 -0.97
N ARG A 8 -15.68 11.10 -0.05
CA ARG A 8 -15.43 10.58 1.30
C ARG A 8 -16.71 10.45 2.14
N SER A 9 -17.74 11.28 1.93
CA SER A 9 -18.94 11.23 2.77
C SER A 9 -19.72 9.93 2.64
N TYR A 10 -19.54 9.19 1.54
CA TYR A 10 -20.17 7.87 1.33
C TYR A 10 -19.48 6.72 2.06
N GLN A 11 -18.30 6.92 2.64
CA GLN A 11 -17.55 5.86 3.34
C GLN A 11 -18.00 5.67 4.79
N GLY A 12 -18.39 6.75 5.46
CA GLY A 12 -18.76 6.73 6.88
C GLY A 12 -20.12 6.08 7.11
N PHE A 13 -20.27 5.46 8.28
CA PHE A 13 -21.56 5.00 8.79
C PHE A 13 -21.97 5.86 9.97
N VAL A 14 -23.21 6.35 9.99
CA VAL A 14 -23.80 7.09 11.11
C VAL A 14 -25.25 6.62 11.31
N THR A 15 -25.63 6.37 12.55
CA THR A 15 -27.02 6.06 12.93
C THR A 15 -27.36 6.70 14.27
N ALA A 16 -28.60 7.19 14.39
CA ALA A 16 -29.19 7.60 15.66
C ALA A 16 -30.19 6.55 16.20
N ASP A 17 -30.54 5.56 15.39
CA ASP A 17 -31.57 4.55 15.68
C ASP A 17 -30.97 3.32 16.36
N TRP A 18 -30.10 3.55 17.35
CA TRP A 18 -29.50 2.50 18.15
C TRP A 18 -29.77 2.74 19.63
N LEU A 19 -30.10 1.67 20.36
CA LEU A 19 -30.40 1.74 21.81
C LEU A 19 -29.22 2.29 22.63
N GLY A 20 -27.99 2.18 22.12
CA GLY A 20 -26.79 2.76 22.74
C GLY A 20 -26.60 4.25 22.48
N GLY A 21 -27.54 4.91 21.79
CA GLY A 21 -27.46 6.30 21.37
C GLY A 21 -26.85 6.48 19.99
N MET A 22 -26.49 7.72 19.65
CA MET A 22 -25.88 8.04 18.36
C MET A 22 -24.55 7.30 18.20
N TYR A 23 -24.39 6.61 17.06
CA TYR A 23 -23.18 5.88 16.72
C TYR A 23 -22.65 6.31 15.36
N GLY A 24 -21.33 6.42 15.25
CA GLY A 24 -20.65 6.72 14.00
C GLY A 24 -19.33 5.97 13.87
N SER A 25 -19.01 5.51 12.66
CA SER A 25 -17.72 4.94 12.32
C SER A 25 -17.20 5.48 10.99
N SER A 26 -15.90 5.76 10.93
CA SER A 26 -15.22 6.25 9.73
C SER A 26 -14.78 5.14 8.77
N GLY A 27 -15.06 3.87 9.08
CA GLY A 27 -14.71 2.70 8.28
C GLY A 27 -15.43 1.44 8.78
N VAL A 28 -15.05 0.29 8.26
CA VAL A 28 -15.76 -0.99 8.52
C VAL A 28 -15.74 -1.38 10.00
N LEU A 29 -14.60 -1.19 10.68
CA LEU A 29 -14.43 -1.58 12.08
C LEU A 29 -14.93 -0.49 13.03
N GLY A 30 -15.60 -0.90 14.11
CA GLY A 30 -15.86 -0.06 15.28
C GLY A 30 -14.57 0.21 16.05
N THR A 31 -14.20 -0.72 16.94
CA THR A 31 -12.90 -0.72 17.64
C THR A 31 -11.74 -0.94 16.67
N LYS A 32 -10.68 -0.14 16.80
CA LYS A 32 -9.50 -0.16 15.92
C LYS A 32 -8.23 -0.33 16.76
N SER A 33 -7.24 -1.04 16.22
CA SER A 33 -5.93 -1.19 16.89
C SER A 33 -5.14 0.12 16.80
N GLY A 34 -4.94 0.78 17.94
CA GLY A 34 -4.11 1.98 18.02
C GLY A 34 -2.63 1.72 17.74
N GLY A 35 -2.13 0.52 18.09
CA GLY A 35 -0.73 0.14 17.89
C GLY A 35 -0.32 0.14 16.41
N SER A 36 -1.13 -0.47 15.54
CA SER A 36 -0.85 -0.48 14.10
C SER A 36 -0.83 0.92 13.49
N MET A 37 -1.73 1.81 13.96
CA MET A 37 -1.78 3.21 13.52
C MET A 37 -0.53 3.98 13.98
N ALA A 38 -0.12 3.81 15.23
CA ALA A 38 1.07 4.44 15.78
C ALA A 38 2.35 3.95 15.08
N SER A 39 2.47 2.65 14.79
CA SER A 39 3.61 2.10 14.06
C SER A 39 3.69 2.64 12.63
N ALA A 40 2.56 2.72 11.91
CA ALA A 40 2.54 3.32 10.58
C ALA A 40 2.98 4.79 10.62
N TRP A 41 2.50 5.57 11.59
CA TRP A 41 2.94 6.94 11.81
C TRP A 41 4.44 7.03 12.09
N ALA A 42 4.95 6.21 13.00
CA ALA A 42 6.37 6.20 13.37
C ALA A 42 7.27 5.88 12.17
N VAL A 43 6.91 4.88 11.35
CA VAL A 43 7.67 4.50 10.15
C VAL A 43 7.67 5.63 9.11
N MET A 44 6.53 6.28 8.87
CA MET A 44 6.45 7.41 7.93
C MET A 44 7.39 8.54 8.35
N HIS A 45 7.42 8.88 9.64
CA HIS A 45 8.27 9.94 10.16
C HIS A 45 9.75 9.55 10.23
N PHE A 46 10.04 8.30 10.59
CA PHE A 46 11.42 7.80 10.67
C PHE A 46 12.07 7.73 9.28
N LEU A 47 11.34 7.26 8.27
CA LEU A 47 11.87 7.17 6.91
C LEU A 47 11.90 8.54 6.24
N GLY A 48 10.81 9.31 6.32
CA GLY A 48 10.63 10.53 5.53
C GLY A 48 10.75 10.28 4.03
N ASP A 49 10.73 11.35 3.25
CA ASP A 49 10.77 11.26 1.78
C ASP A 49 12.07 10.61 1.30
N ASP A 50 13.22 10.99 1.86
CA ASP A 50 14.53 10.45 1.49
C ASP A 50 14.66 8.96 1.78
N GLY A 51 14.10 8.50 2.91
CA GLY A 51 14.08 7.08 3.27
C GLY A 51 13.25 6.27 2.30
N TYR A 52 12.05 6.74 1.97
CA TYR A 52 11.20 6.09 0.97
C TYR A 52 11.84 6.10 -0.42
N LEU A 53 12.38 7.22 -0.89
CA LEU A 53 13.08 7.32 -2.18
C LEU A 53 14.26 6.34 -2.26
N ARG A 54 15.08 6.26 -1.21
CA ARG A 54 16.20 5.32 -1.13
C ARG A 54 15.74 3.86 -1.21
N LEU A 55 14.73 3.48 -0.42
CA LEU A 55 14.23 2.11 -0.38
C LEU A 55 13.56 1.71 -1.71
N THR A 56 12.76 2.61 -2.29
CA THR A 56 12.15 2.37 -3.61
C THR A 56 13.19 2.21 -4.70
N ARG A 57 14.25 3.05 -4.70
CA ARG A 57 15.35 2.92 -5.65
C ARG A 57 16.07 1.58 -5.50
N GLN A 58 16.40 1.17 -4.27
CA GLN A 58 17.03 -0.13 -4.00
C GLN A 58 16.17 -1.29 -4.51
N ALA A 59 14.86 -1.27 -4.22
CA ALA A 59 13.94 -2.30 -4.71
C ALA A 59 13.86 -2.32 -6.24
N ARG A 60 13.81 -1.15 -6.89
CA ARG A 60 13.77 -1.05 -8.35
C ARG A 60 15.05 -1.55 -9.01
N GLU A 61 16.21 -1.18 -8.47
CA GLU A 61 17.52 -1.66 -8.94
C GLU A 61 17.58 -3.19 -8.88
N ALA A 62 17.17 -3.79 -7.75
CA ALA A 62 17.11 -5.24 -7.59
C ALA A 62 16.15 -5.89 -8.60
N THR A 63 14.95 -5.32 -8.80
CA THR A 63 13.98 -5.81 -9.79
C THR A 63 14.57 -5.82 -11.21
N LEU A 64 15.26 -4.74 -11.62
CA LEU A 64 15.86 -4.63 -12.94
C LEU A 64 17.04 -5.60 -13.14
N GLN A 65 17.85 -5.82 -12.09
CA GLN A 65 18.93 -6.81 -12.11
C GLN A 65 18.37 -8.22 -12.31
N LEU A 66 17.33 -8.59 -11.55
CA LEU A 66 16.66 -9.88 -11.69
C LEU A 66 16.02 -10.05 -13.07
N ALA A 67 15.33 -9.02 -13.59
CA ALA A 67 14.79 -9.04 -14.94
C ALA A 67 15.87 -9.28 -15.99
N SER A 68 17.02 -8.61 -15.87
CA SER A 68 18.12 -8.79 -16.82
C SER A 68 18.69 -10.20 -16.78
N ILE A 69 18.74 -10.84 -15.62
CA ILE A 69 19.19 -12.25 -15.50
C ILE A 69 18.18 -13.17 -16.19
N ILE A 70 16.90 -13.01 -15.91
CA ILE A 70 15.83 -13.84 -16.49
C ILE A 70 15.80 -13.68 -18.01
N ARG A 71 15.95 -12.46 -18.55
CA ARG A 71 15.98 -12.21 -20.00
C ARG A 71 17.09 -12.97 -20.73
N ASN A 72 18.19 -13.24 -20.03
CA ASN A 72 19.35 -13.97 -20.57
C ASN A 72 19.33 -15.47 -20.21
N SER A 73 18.27 -15.96 -19.56
CA SER A 73 18.11 -17.37 -19.22
C SER A 73 17.56 -18.17 -20.41
N PRO A 74 18.04 -19.40 -20.66
CA PRO A 74 17.46 -20.29 -21.67
C PRO A 74 16.13 -20.92 -21.21
N ASP A 75 15.89 -21.01 -19.90
CA ASP A 75 14.78 -21.78 -19.31
C ASP A 75 13.62 -20.90 -18.84
N LEU A 76 13.82 -19.57 -18.78
CA LEU A 76 12.85 -18.64 -18.22
C LEU A 76 12.64 -17.45 -19.14
N VAL A 77 11.40 -16.99 -19.21
CA VAL A 77 10.99 -15.84 -20.02
C VAL A 77 10.25 -14.85 -19.12
N LEU A 78 10.59 -13.56 -19.27
CA LEU A 78 9.80 -12.47 -18.68
C LEU A 78 8.44 -12.40 -19.39
N ARG A 79 7.35 -12.44 -18.63
CA ARG A 79 5.98 -12.29 -19.17
C ARG A 79 5.64 -10.84 -19.49
N ALA A 80 6.30 -9.89 -18.82
CA ALA A 80 6.22 -8.46 -19.08
C ALA A 80 7.49 -7.78 -18.56
N GLU A 81 7.85 -6.63 -19.16
CA GLU A 81 8.90 -5.77 -18.62
C GLU A 81 8.42 -5.08 -17.33
N PRO A 82 9.19 -5.11 -16.24
CA PRO A 82 8.76 -4.55 -14.97
C PRO A 82 8.85 -3.00 -14.99
N GLU A 83 7.69 -2.34 -15.02
CA GLU A 83 7.60 -0.88 -14.89
C GLU A 83 7.84 -0.37 -13.46
N SER A 84 7.78 -1.26 -12.47
CA SER A 84 7.98 -0.98 -11.04
C SER A 84 8.79 -2.12 -10.38
N THR A 85 8.39 -2.57 -9.19
CA THR A 85 9.12 -3.57 -8.39
C THR A 85 8.55 -5.00 -8.49
N LEU A 86 7.56 -5.24 -9.35
CA LEU A 86 6.91 -6.54 -9.52
C LEU A 86 7.48 -7.25 -10.76
N LEU A 87 7.82 -8.53 -10.61
CA LEU A 87 8.31 -9.40 -11.68
C LEU A 87 7.30 -10.51 -11.97
N CYS A 88 7.11 -10.80 -13.25
CA CYS A 88 6.34 -11.96 -13.71
C CYS A 88 7.18 -12.72 -14.75
N PHE A 89 7.44 -14.00 -14.49
CA PHE A 89 8.25 -14.86 -15.35
C PHE A 89 7.75 -16.31 -15.28
N GLY A 90 8.18 -17.14 -16.22
CA GLY A 90 7.94 -18.59 -16.21
C GLY A 90 8.72 -19.29 -17.31
N ALA A 91 8.64 -20.61 -17.34
CA ALA A 91 9.16 -21.44 -18.44
C ALA A 91 8.29 -21.36 -19.69
#